data_AF-A0A4U9UPK7-F1
#
_entry.id   AF-A0A4U9UPK7-F1
#
_cell.length_a   1.000
_cell.length_b   1.000
_cell.length_c   1.000
_cell.angle_alpha   90.00
_cell.angle_beta   90.00
_cell.angle_gamma   90.00
#
_symmetry.space_group_name_H-M   'P 1'
#
loop_
_entity.id
_entity.type
_entity.pdbx_description
1 polymer ?
#
loop_
_entity_poly.entity_id
_entity_poly.type
_entity_poly.pdbx_seq_one_letter_code
_entity_poly.pdbx_strand_id
1 'polypeptide(L)' 'MEILRGSPALSAFRITKLLSRCQDAQLPIGDIYAEYVHFADVSAPLSAEEQAKLQRLLKYGPFSR' A
#
# COMPACT_ATOMS: atom_id res chain seq x y z
N MET A 1 10.29 9.71 -11.88
CA MET A 1 9.48 9.17 -10.77
C MET A 1 8.39 8.22 -11.25
N GLU A 2 8.53 6.93 -10.96
CA GLU A 2 7.50 5.90 -11.11
C GLU A 2 6.71 5.73 -9.80
N ILE A 3 5.40 5.47 -9.91
CA ILE A 3 4.50 5.24 -8.77
C ILE A 3 4.00 3.80 -8.84
N LEU A 4 4.32 2.99 -7.84
CA LEU A 4 4.00 1.56 -7.80
C LEU A 4 3.11 1.25 -6.59
N ARG A 5 1.98 0.58 -6.82
CA ARG A 5 1.09 0.13 -5.74
C ARG A 5 1.67 -1.12 -5.08
N GLY A 6 1.68 -1.12 -3.76
CA GLY A 6 2.11 -2.23 -2.92
C GLY A 6 0.93 -3.01 -2.34
N SER A 7 1.24 -3.87 -1.37
CA SER A 7 0.25 -4.70 -0.67
C SER A 7 -0.63 -3.90 0.31
N PRO A 8 -1.77 -4.46 0.77
CA PRO A 8 -2.58 -3.87 1.82
C PRO A 8 -1.75 -3.52 3.06
N ALA A 9 -1.89 -2.28 3.54
CA ALA A 9 -1.04 -1.71 4.57
C ALA A 9 -1.52 -1.99 6.00
N LEU A 10 -2.79 -2.34 6.18
CA LEU A 10 -3.43 -2.49 7.48
C LEU A 10 -4.04 -3.89 7.63
N SER A 11 -3.82 -4.50 8.80
CA SER A 11 -4.54 -5.71 9.19
C SER A 11 -6.00 -5.38 9.55
N ALA A 12 -6.88 -6.39 9.48
CA ALA A 12 -8.28 -6.25 9.87
C ALA A 12 -8.44 -5.63 11.27
N PHE A 13 -7.63 -6.05 12.24
CA PHE A 13 -7.64 -5.49 13.60
C PHE A 13 -7.35 -3.98 13.63
N ARG A 14 -6.40 -3.50 12.82
CA ARG A 14 -6.09 -2.06 12.73
C ARG A 14 -7.22 -1.28 12.06
N ILE A 15 -7.87 -1.85 11.04
CA ILE A 15 -9.05 -1.25 10.39
C ILE A 15 -10.18 -1.07 11.42
N THR A 16 -10.54 -2.12 12.16
CA THR A 16 -11.58 -2.03 13.20
C THR A 16 -11.26 -0.96 14.24
N LYS A 17 -10.00 -0.85 14.68
CA LYS A 17 -9.57 0.18 15.64
C LYS A 17 -9.71 1.60 15.08
N LEU A 18 -9.44 1.82 13.79
CA LEU A 18 -9.62 3.13 13.16
C LEU A 18 -11.09 3.47 12.99
N LEU A 19 -11.92 2.52 12.56
CA LEU A 19 -13.37 2.70 12.45
C LEU A 19 -14.00 3.05 13.80
N SER A 20 -13.60 2.37 14.88
CA SER A 20 -14.03 2.69 16.24
C SER A 20 -13.71 4.15 16.61
N ARG A 21 -12.52 4.64 16.28
CA ARG A 21 -12.14 6.04 16.54
C ARG A 21 -12.96 7.03 15.71
N CYS A 22 -13.27 6.69 14.46
CA CYS A 22 -14.15 7.50 13.63
C CYS A 22 -15.57 7.58 14.25
N GLN A 23 -16.07 6.46 14.75
CA GLN A 23 -17.36 6.40 15.43
C GLN A 23 -17.38 7.23 16.72
N ASP A 24 -16.33 7.12 17.56
CA ASP A 24 -16.18 7.93 18.77
C ASP A 24 -16.15 9.43 18.46
N ALA A 25 -15.56 9.80 17.33
CA ALA A 25 -15.51 11.17 16.81
C ALA A 25 -16.78 11.58 16.03
N GLN A 26 -17.83 10.76 16.02
CA GLN A 26 -19.09 11.00 15.30
C GLN A 26 -18.92 11.20 13.78
N LEU A 27 -17.89 10.58 13.19
CA LEU A 27 -17.62 10.61 11.76
C LEU A 27 -18.34 9.45 11.06
N PRO A 28 -19.13 9.70 10.00
CA PRO A 28 -19.90 8.66 9.30
C PRO A 28 -19.04 7.85 8.31
N ILE A 29 -17.95 7.24 8.79
CA ILE A 29 -17.04 6.43 7.97
C ILE A 29 -17.50 4.97 7.98
N GLY A 30 -17.87 4.46 6.80
CA GLY A 30 -18.39 3.09 6.65
C GLY A 30 -17.32 2.00 6.46
N ASP A 31 -16.16 2.35 5.88
CA ASP A 31 -15.05 1.41 5.66
C ASP A 31 -13.72 2.17 5.51
N ILE A 32 -12.61 1.50 5.78
CA ILE A 32 -11.25 2.03 5.60
C ILE A 32 -10.40 0.98 4.89
N TYR A 33 -9.84 1.37 3.74
CA TYR A 33 -8.86 0.58 3.00
C TYR A 33 -7.56 1.37 2.83
N ALA A 34 -6.43 0.68 2.90
CA ALA A 34 -5.11 1.29 2.76
C ALA A 34 -4.12 0.35 2.07
N GLU A 35 -3.32 0.91 1.17
CA GLU A 35 -2.23 0.23 0.46
C GLU A 35 -0.92 0.96 0.68
N TYR A 36 0.19 0.24 0.61
CA TYR A 36 1.49 0.87 0.43
C TYR A 36 1.59 1.48 -0.97
N VAL A 37 2.27 2.61 -1.08
CA VAL A 37 2.62 3.24 -2.35
C VAL A 37 4.12 3.48 -2.36
N HIS A 38 4.79 3.02 -3.41
CA HIS A 38 6.23 3.17 -3.61
C HIS A 38 6.48 4.21 -4.69
N PHE A 39 7.43 5.09 -4.43
CA PHE A 39 7.88 6.11 -5.37
C PHE A 39 9.32 5.77 -5.73
N ALA A 40 9.56 5.43 -6.98
CA ALA A 40 10.90 5.15 -7.49
C ALA A 40 11.34 6.33 -8.34
N ASP A 41 12.26 7.14 -7.82
CA ASP A 41 12.93 8.14 -8.64
C ASP A 41 14.19 7.53 -9.25
N VAL A 42 14.18 7.41 -10.57
CA VAL A 42 15.23 6.73 -11.34
C VAL A 42 15.89 7.76 -12.25
N SER A 43 17.22 7.75 -12.28
CA SER A 43 18.02 8.69 -13.08
C SER A 43 17.99 8.39 -14.58
N ALA A 44 17.52 7.20 -14.96
CA ALA A 44 17.32 6.77 -16.34
C ALA A 44 16.14 5.78 -16.41
N PRO A 45 15.50 5.61 -17.59
CA PRO A 45 14.43 4.62 -17.77
C PRO A 45 14.93 3.21 -17.49
N LEU A 46 14.14 2.41 -16.76
CA LEU A 46 14.42 1.00 -16.54
C LEU A 46 14.09 0.18 -17.79
N SER A 47 14.93 -0.81 -18.11
CA SER A 47 14.58 -1.84 -19.08
C SER A 47 13.42 -2.71 -18.56
N ALA A 48 12.79 -3.49 -19.46
CA ALA A 48 11.69 -4.38 -19.08
C ALA A 48 12.10 -5.41 -18.01
N GLU A 49 13.33 -5.92 -18.05
CA GLU A 49 13.85 -6.86 -17.05
C GLU A 49 14.06 -6.20 -15.69
N GLU A 50 14.62 -4.98 -15.68
CA GLU A 50 14.84 -4.21 -14.45
C GLU A 50 13.51 -3.77 -13.83
N GLN A 51 12.52 -3.40 -14.64
CA GLN A 51 11.19 -3.06 -14.18
C GLN A 51 10.50 -4.29 -13.56
N ALA A 52 10.59 -5.47 -14.19
CA ALA A 52 10.07 -6.71 -13.62
C ALA A 52 10.76 -7.07 -12.29
N LYS A 53 12.07 -6.85 -12.19
CA LYS A 53 12.84 -7.05 -10.96
C LYS A 53 12.40 -6.08 -9.87
N LEU A 54 12.23 -4.79 -10.19
CA LEU A 54 11.74 -3.78 -9.25
C LEU A 54 10.35 -4.14 -8.73
N GLN A 55 9.42 -4.51 -9.60
CA GLN A 55 8.08 -4.95 -9.20
C GLN A 55 8.13 -6.14 -8.24
N ARG A 56 9.04 -7.10 -8.47
CA ARG A 56 9.22 -8.26 -7.59
C ARG A 56 9.82 -7.88 -6.23
N LEU A 57 10.74 -6.93 -6.18
CA LEU A 57 11.31 -6.43 -4.92
C LEU A 57 10.27 -5.71 -4.06
N LEU A 58 9.30 -5.04 -4.69
CA LEU A 58 8.22 -4.33 -4.01
C LEU A 58 7.04 -5.24 -3.59
N LYS A 59 7.07 -6.53 -3.94
CA LYS A 59 6.12 -7.52 -3.42
C LYS A 59 6.64 -8.09 -2.11
N TYR A 60 6.12 -7.57 -1.00
CA TYR A 60 6.48 -8.04 0.33
C TYR A 60 5.34 -7.88 1.33
N GLY A 61 5.46 -8.56 2.47
CA GLY A 61 4.52 -8.49 3.59
C GLY A 61 3.57 -9.69 3.68
N PRO A 62 2.70 -9.73 4.70
CA PRO A 62 1.87 -10.89 5.01
C PRO A 62 0.83 -11.25 3.93
N PHE A 63 0.61 -10.35 2.96
CA PHE A 63 -0.32 -10.53 1.84
C PHE A 63 0.39 -10.58 0.47
N SER A 64 1.72 -10.67 0.44
CA SER A 64 2.46 -10.82 -0.82
C SER A 64 2.35 -12.26 -1.33
N ARG A 65 1.48 -12.50 -2.31
CA ARG A 65 1.58 -13.65 -3.23
C ARG A 65 2.09 -13.19 -4.58
#